data_AF-A0AAW2LKY5-F1
#
_entry.id   AF-A0AAW2LKY5-F1
#
_cell.length_a   1.000
_cell.length_b   1.000
_cell.length_c   1.000
_cell.angle_alpha   90.00
_cell.angle_beta   90.00
_cell.angle_gamma   90.00
#
_symmetry.space_group_name_H-M   'P 1'
#
loop_
_entity.id
_entity.type
_entity.pdbx_description
1 polymer ?
#
loop_
_entity_poly.entity_id
_entity_poly.type
_entity_poly.pdbx_seq_one_letter_code
_entity_poly.pdbx_strand_id
1 'polypeptide(L)'
;MKLAYENNLVGSKLSSYCLENLACLSKLESLTLDINWRDETSAGDFGFPHSLKKLTLSGCHLPWNDMRIVGSLPNLEMLRLHRWAFVGDVWNPSEGEFGRLKFLEIRSTDLKYWGAENTHFPSLEHLVLDGVGLQELPLVLQKFIRFD
;
A
#
# COMPACT_ATOMS: atom_id res chain seq x y z
N MET A 1 14.40 5.91 12.14
CA MET A 1 15.29 5.58 11.02
C MET A 1 14.48 5.75 9.75
N LYS A 2 14.59 6.92 9.10
CA LYS A 2 14.11 7.11 7.73
C LYS A 2 15.11 6.32 6.89
N LEU A 3 14.72 5.19 6.30
CA LEU A 3 15.42 4.75 5.09
C LEU A 3 14.94 5.69 3.98
N ALA A 4 15.33 6.97 4.07
CA ALA A 4 15.55 7.72 2.86
C ALA A 4 16.83 7.09 2.33
N TYR A 5 16.70 6.13 1.43
CA TYR A 5 17.82 5.72 0.61
C TYR A 5 18.12 6.92 -0.30
N GLU A 6 18.72 7.97 0.27
CA GLU A 6 19.40 9.05 -0.46
C GLU A 6 20.72 8.50 -1.01
N ASN A 7 20.64 7.38 -1.71
CA ASN A 7 21.56 7.13 -2.79
C ASN A 7 20.80 7.55 -4.03
N ASN A 8 21.36 8.52 -4.75
CA ASN A 8 21.14 8.65 -6.18
C ASN A 8 21.37 7.27 -6.83
N LEU A 9 20.36 6.40 -6.85
CA LEU A 9 20.34 5.23 -7.71
C LEU A 9 19.82 5.70 -9.07
N VAL A 10 20.59 6.61 -9.67
CA VAL A 10 20.54 6.79 -11.12
C VAL A 10 21.16 5.52 -11.70
N GLY A 11 20.31 4.54 -12.00
CA GLY A 11 20.64 3.49 -12.97
C GLY A 11 21.22 2.16 -12.46
N SER A 12 21.01 1.73 -11.22
CA SER A 12 21.20 0.31 -10.88
C SER A 12 19.90 -0.35 -10.43
N LYS A 13 19.50 -1.32 -11.27
CA LYS A 13 18.39 -2.24 -11.15
C LYS A 13 18.29 -2.81 -9.72
N LEU A 14 17.38 -2.29 -8.89
CA LEU A 14 16.90 -3.02 -7.71
C LEU A 14 16.16 -4.24 -8.27
N SER A 15 16.83 -5.38 -8.31
CA SER A 15 16.14 -6.64 -8.57
C SER A 15 15.22 -6.95 -7.40
N SER A 16 14.09 -7.60 -7.67
CA SER A 16 13.14 -8.08 -6.65
C SER A 16 13.84 -8.83 -5.50
N TYR A 17 14.93 -9.53 -5.81
CA TYR A 17 15.77 -10.28 -4.87
C TYR A 17 16.38 -9.46 -3.71
N CYS A 18 16.45 -8.13 -3.79
CA CYS A 18 17.04 -7.33 -2.71
C CYS A 18 16.08 -7.08 -1.53
N LEU A 19 14.78 -7.27 -1.70
CA LEU A 19 13.78 -6.89 -0.69
C LEU A 19 13.38 -8.04 0.24
N GLU A 20 13.75 -9.29 -0.06
CA GLU A 20 13.43 -10.48 0.74
C GLU A 20 13.90 -10.38 2.21
N ASN A 21 14.87 -9.51 2.50
CA ASN A 21 15.45 -9.32 3.83
C ASN A 21 14.79 -8.23 4.68
N LEU A 22 13.77 -7.52 4.18
CA LEU A 22 13.08 -6.50 4.98
C LEU A 22 12.41 -7.10 6.22
N ALA A 23 11.99 -8.37 6.14
CA ALA A 23 11.34 -9.09 7.24
C ALA A 23 12.24 -9.19 8.47
N CYS A 24 13.57 -9.20 8.27
CA CYS A 24 14.56 -9.26 9.35
C CYS A 24 14.66 -7.95 10.15
N LEU A 25 14.11 -6.84 9.64
CA LEU A 25 14.12 -5.53 10.29
C LEU A 25 13.00 -5.41 11.33
N SER A 26 13.05 -6.26 12.36
CA SER A 26 11.98 -6.44 13.38
C SER A 26 11.66 -5.23 14.25
N LYS A 27 12.41 -4.12 14.12
CA LYS A 27 12.17 -2.85 14.80
C LYS A 27 11.74 -1.73 13.84
N LEU A 28 11.60 -2.02 12.56
CA LEU A 28 11.24 -1.03 11.55
C LEU A 28 9.74 -0.72 11.63
N GLU A 29 9.41 0.49 12.07
CA GLU A 29 8.01 0.93 12.18
C GLU A 29 7.52 1.74 10.98
N SER A 30 8.43 2.25 10.15
CA SER A 30 8.09 3.08 9.00
C SER A 30 8.96 2.71 7.80
N LEU A 31 8.32 2.45 6.67
CA LEU A 31 8.97 2.13 5.40
C LEU A 31 8.36 2.97 4.29
N THR A 32 9.22 3.59 3.49
CA THR A 32 8.85 4.25 2.24
C THR A 32 9.67 3.61 1.13
N LEU A 33 8.98 3.09 0.11
CA LEU A 33 9.60 2.60 -1.10
C LEU A 33 9.09 3.44 -2.26
N ASP A 34 10.02 4.02 -2.98
CA ASP A 34 9.76 4.77 -4.20
C ASP A 34 10.59 4.17 -5.31
N ILE A 35 9.92 3.40 -6.14
CA ILE A 35 10.53 2.56 -7.16
C ILE A 35 9.93 2.96 -8.50
N ASN A 36 10.66 2.72 -9.59
CA ASN A 36 10.15 2.89 -10.94
C ASN A 36 10.36 1.58 -11.69
N TRP A 37 9.72 0.52 -11.19
CA TRP A 37 9.79 -0.78 -11.84
C TRP A 37 8.94 -0.76 -13.09
N ARG A 38 9.50 -1.33 -14.16
CA ARG A 38 8.82 -1.46 -15.45
C ARG A 38 8.28 -2.87 -15.68
N ASP A 39 8.63 -3.80 -14.80
CA ASP A 39 8.26 -5.20 -14.87
C ASP A 39 7.25 -5.51 -13.74
N GLU A 40 6.35 -6.46 -13.98
CA GLU A 40 5.40 -6.94 -12.98
C GLU A 40 6.15 -7.62 -11.82
N THR A 41 5.82 -7.25 -10.59
CA THR A 41 6.41 -7.83 -9.36
C THR A 41 5.32 -8.23 -8.39
N SER A 42 5.59 -9.20 -7.51
CA SER A 42 4.65 -9.61 -6.46
C SER A 42 4.96 -8.89 -5.16
N ALA A 43 3.93 -8.54 -4.38
CA ALA A 43 4.17 -7.98 -3.04
C ALA A 43 4.79 -9.02 -2.09
N GLY A 44 4.71 -10.31 -2.42
CA GLY A 44 5.35 -11.40 -1.67
C GLY A 44 6.88 -11.30 -1.66
N ASP A 45 7.46 -10.71 -2.70
CA ASP A 45 8.91 -10.57 -2.85
C ASP A 45 9.49 -9.55 -1.85
N PHE A 46 8.65 -8.72 -1.23
CA PHE A 46 9.08 -7.64 -0.36
C PHE A 46 9.36 -8.06 1.08
N GLY A 47 8.77 -9.16 1.54
CA GLY A 47 8.91 -9.62 2.93
C GLY A 47 8.71 -8.52 3.98
N PHE A 48 7.54 -7.88 4.07
CA PHE A 48 7.33 -6.76 5.00
C PHE A 48 7.48 -7.17 6.48
N PRO A 49 8.23 -6.42 7.31
CA PRO A 49 8.37 -6.73 8.74
C PRO A 49 7.07 -6.44 9.51
N HIS A 50 6.71 -7.34 10.44
CA HIS A 50 5.48 -7.23 11.24
C HIS A 50 5.46 -6.01 12.19
N SER A 51 6.61 -5.37 12.45
CA SER A 51 6.70 -4.15 13.26
C SER A 51 6.20 -2.89 12.53
N LEU A 52 5.92 -2.98 11.23
CA LEU A 52 5.50 -1.84 10.42
C LEU A 52 4.19 -1.24 10.92
N LYS A 53 4.24 0.07 11.14
CA LYS A 53 3.09 0.92 11.44
C LYS A 53 2.75 1.86 10.29
N LYS A 54 3.74 2.25 9.49
CA LYS A 54 3.58 3.19 8.37
C LYS A 54 4.23 2.63 7.13
N LEU A 55 3.45 2.48 6.07
CA LEU A 55 3.93 2.03 4.77
C LEU A 55 3.58 3.07 3.71
N THR A 56 4.56 3.43 2.89
CA THR A 56 4.37 4.22 1.68
C THR A 56 5.01 3.49 0.51
N LEU A 57 4.23 3.24 -0.53
CA LEU A 57 4.67 2.59 -1.76
C LEU A 57 4.41 3.53 -2.94
N SER A 58 5.36 3.59 -3.86
CA SER A 58 5.29 4.41 -5.07
C SER A 58 5.97 3.67 -6.23
N GLY A 59 5.30 3.57 -7.38
CA GLY A 59 5.82 2.98 -8.62
C GLY A 59 6.31 1.53 -8.50
N CYS A 60 5.70 0.77 -7.60
CA CYS A 60 5.96 -0.65 -7.41
C CYS A 60 5.20 -1.54 -8.41
N HIS A 61 4.12 -1.06 -9.03
CA HIS A 61 3.32 -1.83 -9.99
C HIS A 61 2.86 -3.21 -9.46
N LEU A 62 2.48 -3.28 -8.19
CA LEU A 62 2.01 -4.52 -7.55
C LEU A 62 0.56 -4.82 -7.95
N PRO A 63 0.18 -6.07 -8.21
CA PRO A 63 -1.21 -6.39 -8.51
C PRO A 63 -2.09 -6.15 -7.28
N TRP A 64 -3.28 -5.55 -7.43
CA TRP A 64 -4.22 -5.37 -6.32
C TRP A 64 -4.57 -6.66 -5.57
N ASN A 65 -4.51 -7.82 -6.23
CA ASN A 65 -4.69 -9.13 -5.58
C ASN A 65 -3.62 -9.46 -4.53
N ASP A 66 -2.46 -8.81 -4.56
CA ASP A 66 -1.40 -8.98 -3.56
C ASP A 66 -1.57 -8.02 -2.36
N MET A 67 -2.55 -7.12 -2.40
CA MET A 67 -2.84 -6.18 -1.32
C MET A 67 -3.15 -6.88 0.01
N ARG A 68 -3.60 -8.15 -0.02
CA ARG A 68 -3.75 -9.03 1.15
C ARG A 68 -2.49 -9.17 2.01
N ILE A 69 -1.30 -9.09 1.38
CA ILE A 69 -0.01 -9.18 2.08
C ILE A 69 0.19 -7.93 2.95
N VAL A 70 -0.16 -6.75 2.42
CA VAL A 70 -0.13 -5.50 3.17
C VAL A 70 -1.28 -5.47 4.19
N GLY A 71 -2.46 -5.94 3.82
CA GLY A 71 -3.65 -6.01 4.68
C GLY A 71 -3.46 -6.91 5.90
N SER A 72 -2.59 -7.92 5.80
CA SER A 72 -2.26 -8.83 6.89
C SER A 72 -1.24 -8.26 7.89
N LEU A 73 -0.69 -7.06 7.66
CA LEU A 73 0.29 -6.47 8.57
C LEU A 73 -0.35 -6.09 9.92
N PRO A 74 0.08 -6.71 11.03
CA PRO A 74 -0.68 -6.68 12.29
C PRO A 74 -0.65 -5.32 12.99
N ASN A 75 0.32 -4.47 12.67
CA ASN A 75 0.53 -3.17 13.31
C ASN A 75 0.34 -1.99 12.35
N LEU A 76 -0.11 -2.22 11.12
CA LEU A 76 -0.18 -1.18 10.10
C LEU A 76 -1.30 -0.19 10.43
N GLU A 77 -0.91 1.07 10.68
CA GLU A 77 -1.81 2.18 11.02
C GLU A 77 -1.96 3.17 9.86
N MET A 78 -0.96 3.26 8.97
CA MET A 78 -0.95 4.21 7.86
C MET A 78 -0.43 3.54 6.59
N LEU A 79 -1.23 3.64 5.52
CA LEU A 79 -0.88 3.19 4.19
C LEU A 79 -1.02 4.33 3.18
N ARG A 80 0.05 4.58 2.42
CA ARG A 80 0.04 5.52 1.30
C ARG A 80 0.48 4.82 0.02
N LEU A 81 -0.31 4.98 -1.03
CA LEU A 81 -0.07 4.42 -2.35
C LEU A 81 0.02 5.57 -3.35
N HIS A 82 1.12 5.68 -4.08
CA HIS A 82 1.34 6.74 -5.06
C HIS A 82 1.81 6.17 -6.39
N ARG A 83 1.65 6.94 -7.48
CA ARG A 83 2.26 6.69 -8.80
C ARG A 83 2.28 5.21 -9.18
N TRP A 84 1.10 4.58 -9.36
CA TRP A 84 1.02 3.18 -9.78
C TRP A 84 1.69 2.19 -8.81
N ALA A 85 1.65 2.47 -7.50
CA ALA A 85 2.12 1.54 -6.46
C ALA A 85 1.43 0.18 -6.57
N PHE A 86 0.12 0.20 -6.83
CA PHE A 86 -0.67 -0.96 -7.21
C PHE A 86 -1.38 -0.73 -8.55
N VAL A 87 -1.54 -1.82 -9.30
CA VAL A 87 -2.12 -1.88 -10.65
C VAL A 87 -3.21 -2.93 -10.75
N GLY A 88 -4.15 -2.68 -11.67
CA GLY A 88 -5.34 -3.49 -11.91
C GLY A 88 -6.62 -2.73 -11.56
N ASP A 89 -7.71 -3.16 -12.18
CA ASP A 89 -8.97 -2.43 -12.12
C ASP A 89 -9.77 -2.67 -10.82
N VAL A 90 -9.46 -3.73 -10.06
CA VAL A 90 -10.30 -4.24 -8.97
C VAL A 90 -9.50 -4.44 -7.69
N TRP A 91 -10.02 -3.91 -6.58
CA TRP A 91 -9.55 -4.23 -5.24
C TRP A 91 -10.69 -4.72 -4.35
N ASN A 92 -10.57 -5.97 -3.88
CA ASN A 92 -11.50 -6.59 -2.93
C ASN A 92 -10.71 -7.00 -1.67
N PRO A 93 -10.75 -6.20 -0.59
CA PRO A 93 -10.21 -6.61 0.70
C PRO A 93 -10.94 -7.86 1.22
N SER A 94 -10.25 -8.67 2.01
CA SER A 94 -10.83 -9.83 2.70
C SER A 94 -11.17 -9.50 4.15
N GLU A 95 -12.07 -10.28 4.75
CA GLU A 95 -12.36 -10.18 6.18
C GLU A 95 -11.09 -10.37 7.03
N GLY A 96 -10.91 -9.52 8.04
CA GLY A 96 -9.76 -9.56 8.94
C GLY A 96 -8.52 -8.80 8.46
N GLU A 97 -8.50 -8.31 7.21
CA GLU A 97 -7.44 -7.42 6.72
C GLU A 97 -7.58 -6.01 7.31
N PHE A 98 -6.48 -5.25 7.32
CA PHE A 98 -6.43 -3.83 7.69
C PHE A 98 -6.99 -3.50 9.08
N GLY A 99 -6.93 -4.45 10.02
CA GLY A 99 -7.58 -4.32 11.34
C GLY A 99 -7.18 -3.08 12.16
N ARG A 100 -5.98 -2.54 11.95
CA ARG A 100 -5.46 -1.34 12.65
C ARG A 100 -5.28 -0.12 11.75
N LEU A 101 -5.65 -0.21 10.48
CA LEU A 101 -5.42 0.86 9.52
C LEU A 101 -6.31 2.06 9.87
N LYS A 102 -5.69 3.21 10.18
CA LYS A 102 -6.38 4.46 10.51
C LYS A 102 -6.37 5.45 9.35
N PHE A 103 -5.32 5.42 8.54
CA PHE A 103 -5.13 6.34 7.44
C PHE A 103 -4.81 5.59 6.15
N LEU A 104 -5.63 5.84 5.13
CA LEU A 104 -5.44 5.31 3.78
C LEU A 104 -5.41 6.46 2.77
N GLU A 105 -4.35 6.51 1.98
CA GLU A 105 -4.21 7.47 0.90
C GLU A 105 -3.84 6.74 -0.39
N ILE A 106 -4.60 7.01 -1.45
CA ILE A 106 -4.42 6.39 -2.75
C ILE A 106 -4.36 7.49 -3.79
N ARG A 107 -3.22 7.56 -4.50
CA ARG A 107 -3.00 8.54 -5.55
C ARG A 107 -2.52 7.90 -6.84
N SER A 108 -3.07 8.37 -7.96
CA SER A 108 -2.58 8.04 -9.31
C SER A 108 -2.52 6.54 -9.59
N THR A 109 -3.67 5.89 -9.71
CA THR A 109 -3.84 4.44 -9.97
C THR A 109 -5.00 4.20 -10.95
N ASP A 110 -5.03 3.02 -11.57
CA ASP A 110 -6.12 2.49 -12.42
C ASP A 110 -7.27 1.83 -11.65
N LEU A 111 -7.28 1.88 -10.31
CA LEU A 111 -8.38 1.30 -9.54
C LEU A 111 -9.74 1.86 -9.97
N LYS A 112 -10.60 1.00 -10.50
CA LYS A 112 -11.97 1.33 -10.96
C LYS A 112 -13.04 0.82 -10.03
N TYR A 113 -12.85 -0.37 -9.46
CA TYR A 113 -13.83 -1.06 -8.63
C TYR A 113 -13.23 -1.42 -7.28
N TRP A 114 -13.88 -0.96 -6.22
CA TRP A 114 -13.45 -1.24 -4.85
C TRP A 114 -14.56 -1.99 -4.12
N GLY A 115 -14.36 -3.27 -3.79
CA GLY A 115 -15.33 -4.11 -3.08
C GLY A 115 -15.19 -4.02 -1.56
N ALA A 116 -15.33 -2.82 -0.99
CA ALA A 116 -15.22 -2.63 0.45
C ALA A 116 -16.57 -2.84 1.18
N GLU A 117 -16.52 -3.58 2.29
CA GLU A 117 -17.62 -3.76 3.22
C GLU A 117 -17.29 -3.16 4.59
N ASN A 118 -18.29 -3.05 5.48
CA ASN A 118 -18.12 -2.44 6.81
C ASN A 118 -17.09 -3.16 7.70
N THR A 119 -16.79 -4.43 7.42
CA THR A 119 -15.86 -5.27 8.18
C THR A 119 -14.41 -5.13 7.73
N HIS A 120 -14.16 -4.62 6.51
CA HIS A 120 -12.83 -4.62 5.90
C HIS A 120 -11.89 -3.53 6.44
N PHE A 121 -12.42 -2.47 7.05
CA PHE A 121 -11.64 -1.33 7.56
C PHE A 121 -12.16 -0.85 8.92
N PRO A 122 -12.09 -1.69 9.97
CA PRO A 122 -12.78 -1.43 11.24
C PRO A 122 -12.23 -0.23 12.01
N SER A 123 -10.98 0.16 11.76
CA SER A 123 -10.28 1.24 12.48
C SER A 123 -10.01 2.47 11.60
N LEU A 124 -10.55 2.53 10.38
CA LEU A 124 -10.24 3.62 9.46
C LEU A 124 -10.85 4.93 9.94
N GLU A 125 -10.05 5.99 9.92
CA GLU A 125 -10.44 7.33 10.37
C GLU A 125 -10.37 8.32 9.20
N HIS A 126 -9.44 8.09 8.27
CA HIS A 126 -9.12 9.02 7.19
C HIS A 126 -8.90 8.30 5.86
N LEU A 127 -9.58 8.79 4.82
CA LEU A 127 -9.43 8.36 3.43
C LEU A 127 -9.13 9.57 2.54
N VAL A 128 -8.02 9.49 1.79
CA VAL A 128 -7.63 10.50 0.79
C VAL A 128 -7.52 9.82 -0.58
N LEU A 129 -8.20 10.38 -1.57
CA LEU A 129 -8.24 9.89 -2.94
C LEU A 129 -7.90 11.02 -3.90
N ASP A 130 -6.87 10.83 -4.73
CA ASP A 130 -6.42 11.85 -5.68
C ASP A 130 -5.98 11.21 -7.01
N GLY A 131 -6.60 11.61 -8.12
CA GLY A 131 -6.32 11.01 -9.43
C GLY A 131 -6.56 9.48 -9.47
N VAL A 132 -7.64 9.02 -8.82
CA VAL A 132 -8.07 7.62 -8.82
C VAL A 132 -9.22 7.46 -9.82
N GLY A 133 -9.13 6.46 -10.71
CA GLY A 133 -10.13 6.18 -11.74
C GLY A 133 -11.40 5.47 -11.27
N LEU A 134 -11.80 5.64 -10.00
CA LEU A 134 -12.95 4.93 -9.42
C LEU A 134 -14.24 5.26 -10.19
N GLN A 135 -14.99 4.23 -10.55
CA GLN A 135 -16.33 4.42 -11.10
C GLN A 135 -17.34 4.78 -9.98
N GLU A 136 -17.21 4.12 -8.84
CA GLU A 136 -18.01 4.38 -7.66
C GLU A 136 -17.18 4.13 -6.39
N LEU A 137 -17.35 4.99 -5.39
CA LEU A 137 -16.77 4.80 -4.07
C LEU A 137 -17.79 4.07 -3.18
N PRO A 138 -17.46 2.90 -2.60
CA PRO A 138 -18.33 2.20 -1.66
C PRO A 138 -18.90 3.11 -0.58
N LEU A 139 -20.22 3.04 -0.40
CA LEU A 139 -20.94 3.87 0.58
C LEU A 139 -20.31 3.80 1.99
N VAL A 140 -19.82 2.62 2.36
CA VAL A 140 -19.18 2.36 3.66
C VAL A 140 -17.91 3.20 3.89
N LEU A 141 -17.25 3.63 2.81
CA LEU A 141 -16.00 4.40 2.83
C LEU A 141 -16.22 5.92 2.75
N GLN A 142 -17.38 6.37 2.24
CA GLN A 142 -17.63 7.80 1.97
C GLN A 142 -17.49 8.68 3.21
N LYS A 143 -17.85 8.14 4.39
CA LYS A 143 -17.77 8.84 5.69
C LYS A 143 -16.34 9.21 6.12
N PHE A 144 -15.33 8.57 5.54
CA PHE A 144 -13.91 8.77 5.89
C PHE A 144 -13.22 9.79 4.98
N ILE A 145 -13.85 10.24 3.89
CA ILE A 145 -13.24 11.21 2.99
C ILE A 145 -13.00 12.53 3.73
N ARG A 146 -11.82 13.11 3.50
CA ARG A 146 -11.52 14.51 3.79
C ARG A 146 -11.04 15.16 2.49
N PHE A 147 -11.54 16.36 2.23
CA PHE A 147 -11.00 17.23 1.18
C PHE A 147 -9.95 18.10 1.86
N ASP A 148 -8.68 17.73 1.69
CA ASP A 148 -7.51 18.52 2.09
C ASP A 148 -7.22 19.67 1.09
#